data_AF-A0AAN7PY19-F1
#
_entry.id   AF-A0AAN7PY19-F1
#
_cell.length_a   1.000
_cell.length_b   1.000
_cell.length_c   1.000
_cell.angle_alpha   90.00
_cell.angle_beta   90.00
_cell.angle_gamma   90.00
#
_symmetry.space_group_name_H-M   'P 1'
#
loop_
_entity.id
_entity.type
_entity.pdbx_description
1 polymer ?
#
loop_
_entity_poly.entity_id
_entity_poly.type
_entity_poly.pdbx_seq_one_letter_code
_entity_poly.pdbx_strand_id
1 'polypeptide(L)'
;MGARSVDVYFPEAPWFDYYTGDKLPSTWNKSYATVAAPLSTIPLFIRGGYILPEQAPATTTTKSARQFVLTLSVFVNSRLNPFGLIIALDEQGEASGSLFWDDGDSVDTIEKENYFLAKYTYSKE
;
A
#
# COMPACT_ATOMS: atom_id res chain seq x y z
N MET A 1 -13.19 14.78 25.20
CA MET A 1 -12.27 14.44 24.09
C MET A 1 -13.03 13.58 23.08
N GLY A 2 -12.81 13.78 21.78
CA GLY A 2 -13.57 13.06 20.74
C GLY A 2 -13.54 13.72 19.36
N ALA A 3 -12.39 14.24 18.92
CA ALA A 3 -12.28 14.78 17.56
C ALA A 3 -12.66 13.69 16.54
N ARG A 4 -13.37 14.11 15.49
CA ARG A 4 -13.83 13.26 14.37
C ARG A 4 -13.33 13.79 13.02
N SER A 5 -12.39 14.72 13.07
CA SER A 5 -11.79 15.37 11.92
C SER A 5 -10.37 15.82 12.28
N VAL A 6 -9.55 15.99 11.26
CA VAL A 6 -8.17 16.45 11.37
C VAL A 6 -7.85 17.37 10.20
N ASP A 7 -7.10 18.44 10.45
CA ASP A 7 -6.57 19.29 9.39
C ASP A 7 -5.30 18.67 8.83
N VAL A 8 -5.30 18.40 7.53
CA VAL A 8 -4.20 17.74 6.81
C VAL A 8 -3.66 18.70 5.77
N TYR A 9 -2.33 18.86 5.74
CA TYR A 9 -1.66 19.55 4.64
C TYR A 9 -1.41 18.57 3.50
N PHE A 10 -1.83 18.92 2.29
CA PHE A 10 -1.56 18.15 1.08
C PHE A 10 -0.50 18.85 0.21
N PRO A 11 0.71 18.28 0.08
CA PRO A 11 1.75 18.80 -0.81
C PRO A 11 1.36 18.78 -2.29
N GLU A 12 2.22 19.37 -3.14
CA GLU A 12 2.04 19.43 -4.60
C GLU A 12 1.96 18.04 -5.26
N ALA A 13 0.73 17.54 -5.45
CA ALA A 13 0.43 16.31 -6.18
C ALA A 13 -1.08 16.10 -6.32
N PRO A 14 -1.53 15.24 -7.25
CA PRO A 14 -2.81 14.58 -7.11
C PRO A 14 -2.76 13.58 -5.94
N TRP A 15 -3.82 13.53 -5.15
CA TRP A 15 -3.99 12.65 -4.01
C TRP A 15 -5.26 11.82 -4.17
N PHE A 16 -5.25 10.59 -3.67
CA PHE A 16 -6.37 9.66 -3.74
C PHE A 16 -6.68 9.10 -2.35
N ASP A 17 -7.96 8.92 -2.03
CA ASP A 17 -8.36 8.19 -0.83
C ASP A 17 -7.95 6.72 -0.95
N TYR A 18 -7.23 6.19 0.04
CA TYR A 18 -6.73 4.82 0.01
C TYR A 18 -7.86 3.77 -0.01
N TYR A 19 -8.98 4.06 0.65
CA TYR A 19 -10.07 3.09 0.84
C TYR A 19 -11.03 3.06 -0.34
N THR A 20 -11.35 4.22 -0.93
CA THR A 20 -12.30 4.31 -2.05
C THR A 20 -11.62 4.37 -3.41
N GLY A 21 -10.35 4.78 -3.46
CA GLY A 21 -9.63 5.06 -4.70
C GLY A 21 -10.03 6.38 -5.35
N ASP A 22 -10.91 7.16 -4.73
CA ASP A 22 -11.37 8.43 -5.30
C ASP A 22 -10.28 9.48 -5.30
N LYS A 23 -10.18 10.24 -6.38
CA LYS A 23 -9.29 11.40 -6.47
C LYS A 23 -9.81 12.53 -5.57
N LEU A 24 -8.94 13.08 -4.73
CA LEU A 24 -9.27 14.21 -3.87
C LEU A 24 -9.42 15.51 -4.68
N PRO A 25 -10.17 16.51 -4.16
CA PRO A 25 -10.35 17.80 -4.81
C PRO A 25 -9.01 18.50 -5.09
N SER A 26 -8.84 19.02 -6.31
CA SER A 26 -7.63 19.76 -6.70
C SER A 26 -7.42 21.04 -5.90
N THR A 27 -8.47 21.59 -5.26
CA THR A 27 -8.38 22.74 -4.36
C THR A 27 -7.58 22.46 -3.09
N TRP A 28 -7.37 21.19 -2.74
CA TRP A 28 -6.57 20.79 -1.59
C TRP A 28 -5.07 20.77 -1.91
N ASN A 29 -4.71 20.87 -3.18
CA ASN A 29 -3.32 20.84 -3.61
C ASN A 29 -2.55 22.07 -3.06
N LYS A 30 -1.38 21.83 -2.44
CA LYS A 30 -0.57 22.83 -1.72
C LYS A 30 -1.33 23.58 -0.61
N SER A 31 -2.33 22.95 -0.01
CA SER A 31 -3.15 23.60 1.02
C SER A 31 -3.53 22.65 2.16
N TYR A 32 -4.12 23.22 3.20
CA TYR A 32 -4.73 22.46 4.28
C TYR A 32 -6.18 22.17 3.94
N ALA A 33 -6.64 20.97 4.28
CA ALA A 33 -8.05 20.60 4.25
C ALA A 33 -8.45 19.86 5.53
N THR A 34 -9.65 20.16 6.03
CA THR A 34 -10.25 19.42 7.13
C THR A 34 -10.84 18.11 6.61
N VAL A 35 -10.30 16.99 7.07
CA VAL A 35 -10.68 15.64 6.65
C VAL A 35 -11.46 14.95 7.77
N ALA A 36 -12.47 14.15 7.41
CA ALA A 36 -13.14 13.27 8.37
C ALA A 36 -12.19 12.19 8.90
N ALA A 37 -12.13 12.06 10.22
CA ALA A 37 -11.36 11.05 10.95
C ALA A 37 -12.25 10.43 12.04
N PRO A 38 -13.30 9.68 11.68
CA PRO A 38 -14.15 9.00 12.66
C PRO A 38 -13.33 7.99 13.47
N LEU A 39 -13.78 7.61 14.68
CA LEU A 39 -13.01 6.71 15.54
C LEU A 39 -12.66 5.35 14.92
N SER A 40 -13.45 4.91 13.95
CA SER A 40 -13.24 3.63 13.25
C SER A 40 -12.23 3.71 12.12
N THR A 41 -11.79 4.91 11.72
CA THR A 41 -11.06 5.09 10.46
C THR A 41 -9.98 6.16 10.59
N ILE A 42 -8.75 5.76 10.28
CA ILE A 42 -7.63 6.69 10.12
C ILE A 42 -7.61 7.11 8.65
N PRO A 43 -7.62 8.40 8.30
CA PRO A 43 -7.54 8.82 6.90
C PRO A 43 -6.17 8.49 6.32
N LEU A 44 -6.16 7.82 5.17
CA LEU A 44 -4.96 7.43 4.44
C LEU A 44 -5.09 7.87 2.98
N PHE A 45 -4.00 8.41 2.44
CA PHE A 45 -3.98 8.98 1.10
C PHE A 45 -2.80 8.47 0.28
N ILE A 46 -3.06 8.14 -0.97
CA ILE A 46 -2.06 7.71 -1.94
C ILE A 46 -1.70 8.91 -2.81
N ARG A 47 -0.40 9.17 -2.97
CA ARG A 47 0.11 10.18 -3.89
C ARG A 47 0.06 9.63 -5.32
N GLY A 48 -0.45 10.41 -6.27
CA GLY A 48 -0.36 10.05 -7.69
C GLY A 48 1.07 10.10 -8.22
N GLY A 49 1.31 9.36 -9.30
CA GLY A 49 2.64 9.10 -9.87
C GLY A 49 3.28 7.81 -9.35
N TYR A 50 2.58 7.04 -8.50
CA TYR A 50 3.14 5.88 -7.82
C TYR A 50 2.32 4.60 -8.03
N ILE A 51 3.04 3.49 -8.20
CA ILE A 51 2.49 2.13 -8.24
C ILE A 51 2.86 1.43 -6.92
N LEU A 52 1.86 1.03 -6.15
CA LEU A 52 2.04 0.36 -4.87
C LEU A 52 1.69 -1.13 -5.01
N PRO A 53 2.62 -2.06 -4.72
CA PRO A 53 2.30 -3.46 -4.59
C PRO A 53 1.59 -3.74 -3.27
N GLU A 54 0.58 -4.59 -3.33
CA GLU A 54 -0.15 -5.07 -2.15
C GLU A 54 -0.34 -6.58 -2.19
N GLN A 55 -0.60 -7.16 -1.02
CA GLN A 55 -1.02 -8.55 -0.88
C GLN A 55 -2.29 -8.58 -0.05
N ALA A 56 -3.22 -9.47 -0.41
CA ALA A 56 -4.44 -9.62 0.37
C ALA A 56 -4.10 -9.95 1.84
N PRO A 57 -4.75 -9.28 2.82
CA PRO A 57 -4.40 -9.43 4.21
C PRO A 57 -4.69 -10.86 4.70
N ALA A 58 -3.87 -11.35 5.64
CA ALA A 58 -4.13 -12.55 6.44
C ALA A 58 -3.84 -12.22 7.90
N THR A 59 -4.35 -13.04 8.84
CA THR A 59 -4.23 -12.77 10.28
C THR A 59 -2.81 -12.86 10.84
N THR A 60 -1.86 -13.42 10.07
CA THR A 60 -0.43 -13.53 10.43
C THR A 60 0.47 -13.44 9.19
N THR A 61 1.67 -12.87 9.36
CA THR A 61 2.71 -12.77 8.32
C THR A 61 3.79 -13.85 8.41
N THR A 62 3.73 -14.79 9.37
CA THR A 62 4.91 -15.56 9.81
C THR A 62 4.95 -17.03 9.38
N LYS A 63 6.10 -17.44 8.81
CA LYS A 63 6.62 -18.82 8.78
C LYS A 63 7.34 -19.17 10.10
N SER A 64 6.63 -19.22 11.23
CA SER A 64 7.18 -19.86 12.45
C SER A 64 6.13 -20.61 13.28
N ALA A 65 5.13 -21.18 12.63
CA ALA A 65 4.31 -22.23 13.24
C ALA A 65 4.89 -23.61 12.90
N ARG A 66 5.94 -24.05 13.60
CA ARG A 66 6.03 -25.50 13.89
C ARG A 66 4.91 -25.78 14.89
N GLN A 67 3.77 -26.29 14.42
CA GLN A 67 3.07 -27.44 15.01
C GLN A 67 1.75 -27.74 14.27
N PHE A 68 1.76 -28.83 13.50
CA PHE A 68 0.78 -29.92 13.51
C PHE A 68 -0.69 -29.60 13.88
N VAL A 69 -1.50 -29.06 12.96
CA VAL A 69 -2.92 -29.43 12.81
C VAL A 69 -3.32 -29.26 11.34
N LEU A 70 -3.46 -30.39 10.64
CA LEU A 70 -4.07 -30.47 9.31
C LEU A 70 -5.57 -30.15 9.45
N THR A 71 -5.98 -28.93 9.08
CA THR A 71 -7.33 -28.46 8.62
C THR A 71 -7.46 -26.93 8.74
N LEU A 72 -6.58 -26.24 9.49
CA LEU A 72 -6.58 -24.76 9.65
C LEU A 72 -5.55 -24.02 8.76
N SER A 73 -4.89 -24.69 7.82
CA SER A 73 -3.72 -24.16 7.11
C SER A 73 -4.01 -23.23 5.92
N VAL A 74 -5.27 -22.90 5.62
CA VAL A 74 -5.63 -22.04 4.48
C VAL A 74 -5.61 -20.54 4.82
N PHE A 75 -5.59 -20.16 6.10
CA PHE A 75 -5.78 -18.76 6.53
C PHE A 75 -4.55 -18.08 7.16
N VAL A 76 -3.36 -18.71 7.12
CA VAL A 76 -2.26 -18.33 8.05
C VAL A 76 -1.09 -17.60 7.39
N ASN A 77 -1.08 -17.37 6.08
CA ASN A 77 0.08 -16.73 5.43
C ASN A 77 -0.30 -15.76 4.29
N SER A 78 -0.21 -14.46 4.54
CA SER A 78 -0.43 -13.43 3.51
C SER A 78 0.59 -13.50 2.37
N ARG A 79 1.79 -14.06 2.61
CA ARG A 79 2.82 -14.23 1.56
C ARG A 79 2.45 -15.29 0.50
N LEU A 80 1.41 -16.10 0.74
CA LEU A 80 0.85 -17.04 -0.23
C LEU A 80 -0.33 -16.45 -0.99
N ASN A 81 -0.83 -15.28 -0.59
CA ASN A 81 -1.93 -14.63 -1.27
C ASN A 81 -1.46 -14.00 -2.58
N PRO A 82 -2.34 -13.89 -3.59
CA PRO A 82 -2.04 -13.17 -4.80
C PRO A 82 -1.63 -11.73 -4.52
N PHE A 83 -0.69 -11.23 -5.33
CA PHE A 83 -0.34 -9.82 -5.35
C PHE A 83 -1.38 -9.01 -6.10
N GLY A 84 -1.62 -7.79 -5.62
CA GLY A 84 -2.32 -6.71 -6.31
C GLY A 84 -1.37 -5.53 -6.58
N LEU A 85 -1.78 -4.64 -7.48
CA LEU A 85 -1.12 -3.36 -7.72
C LEU A 85 -2.16 -2.24 -7.65
N ILE A 86 -1.89 -1.22 -6.85
CA ILE A 86 -2.60 0.06 -6.92
C ILE A 86 -1.80 0.99 -7.83
N ILE A 87 -2.39 1.45 -8.92
CA ILE A 87 -1.77 2.37 -9.88
C ILE A 87 -2.43 3.75 -9.70
N ALA A 88 -1.78 4.64 -8.94
CA ALA A 88 -2.25 6.01 -8.73
C ALA A 88 -1.57 6.94 -9.74
N LEU A 89 -2.31 7.40 -10.74
CA LEU A 89 -1.77 8.24 -11.82
C LEU A 89 -1.50 9.67 -11.36
N ASP A 90 -0.43 10.26 -11.86
CA ASP A 90 -0.16 11.69 -11.72
C ASP A 90 -0.99 12.55 -12.71
N GLU A 91 -0.64 13.83 -12.83
CA GLU A 91 -1.31 14.75 -13.75
C GLU A 91 -0.99 14.46 -15.22
N GLN A 92 0.11 13.78 -15.51
CA GLN A 92 0.53 13.35 -16.84
C GLN A 92 -0.09 12.00 -17.23
N GLY A 93 -0.79 11.34 -16.31
CA GLY A 93 -1.33 10.00 -16.55
C GLY A 93 -0.28 8.90 -16.38
N GLU A 94 0.80 9.19 -15.65
CA GLU A 94 1.93 8.29 -15.44
C GLU A 94 1.98 7.79 -14.00
N ALA A 95 2.60 6.64 -13.80
CA ALA A 95 2.93 6.12 -12.49
C ALA A 95 4.14 5.18 -12.54
N SER A 96 4.92 5.13 -11.47
CA SER A 96 6.04 4.20 -11.34
C SER A 96 6.17 3.63 -9.93
N GLY A 97 6.80 2.46 -9.82
CA GLY A 97 7.02 1.82 -8.53
C GLY A 97 7.94 0.63 -8.63
N SER A 98 8.13 -0.06 -7.52
CA SER A 98 8.92 -1.29 -7.48
C SER A 98 8.43 -2.23 -6.38
N LEU A 99 8.71 -3.52 -6.57
CA LEU A 99 8.50 -4.56 -5.57
C LEU A 99 9.82 -5.27 -5.34
N PHE A 100 10.28 -5.26 -4.09
CA PHE A 100 11.32 -6.16 -3.59
C PHE A 100 10.63 -7.34 -2.89
N TRP A 101 11.04 -8.56 -3.22
CA TRP A 101 10.48 -9.78 -2.64
C TRP A 101 11.52 -10.85 -2.41
N ASP A 102 11.68 -11.31 -1.18
CA ASP A 102 12.60 -12.38 -0.79
C ASP A 102 11.86 -13.46 0.03
N ASP A 103 12.59 -14.36 0.69
CA ASP A 103 11.99 -15.37 1.55
C ASP A 103 11.47 -14.82 2.89
N GLY A 104 11.87 -13.59 3.26
CA GLY A 104 11.45 -12.85 4.45
C GLY A 104 12.11 -13.29 5.76
N ASP A 105 13.16 -14.12 5.71
CA ASP A 105 13.78 -14.73 6.92
C ASP A 105 15.30 -14.88 6.81
N SER A 106 15.83 -15.17 5.62
CA SER A 106 17.28 -15.34 5.43
C SER A 106 18.05 -14.06 5.70
N VAL A 107 19.25 -14.21 6.26
CA VAL A 107 20.20 -13.09 6.45
C VAL A 107 21.01 -12.87 5.17
N ASP A 108 21.34 -11.61 4.89
CA ASP A 108 22.11 -11.14 3.73
C ASP A 108 21.48 -11.49 2.37
N THR A 109 20.15 -11.41 2.24
CA THR A 109 19.47 -11.71 0.97
C THR A 109 19.89 -10.76 -0.15
N ILE A 110 20.16 -9.49 0.17
CA ILE A 110 20.62 -8.48 -0.79
C ILE A 110 22.05 -8.78 -1.26
N GLU A 111 22.97 -9.03 -0.34
CA GLU A 111 24.39 -9.30 -0.63
C GLU A 111 24.59 -10.63 -1.36
N LYS A 112 23.73 -11.62 -1.07
CA LYS A 112 23.73 -12.93 -1.75
C LYS A 112 22.91 -12.94 -3.03
N GLU A 113 22.31 -11.80 -3.40
CA GLU A 113 21.42 -11.66 -4.56
C GLU A 113 20.27 -12.67 -4.58
N ASN A 114 19.82 -13.11 -3.40
CA ASN A 114 18.73 -14.07 -3.24
C ASN A 114 17.40 -13.34 -3.00
N TYR A 115 16.97 -12.60 -4.01
CA TYR A 115 15.71 -11.86 -4.00
C TYR A 115 15.15 -11.70 -5.42
N PHE A 116 13.89 -11.31 -5.49
CA PHE A 116 13.20 -10.84 -6.68
C PHE A 116 13.01 -9.33 -6.60
N LEU A 117 13.33 -8.62 -7.68
CA LEU A 117 13.10 -7.18 -7.80
C LEU A 117 12.37 -6.89 -9.11
N ALA A 118 11.17 -6.32 -9.01
CA ALA A 118 10.41 -5.82 -10.14
C ALA A 118 10.34 -4.30 -10.12
N LYS A 119 10.41 -3.69 -11.30
CA LYS A 119 10.13 -2.27 -11.52
C LYS A 119 8.86 -2.15 -12.36
N TYR A 120 7.98 -1.26 -11.97
CA TYR A 120 6.71 -0.99 -12.64
C TYR A 120 6.71 0.41 -13.20
N THR A 121 6.17 0.55 -14.41
CA THR A 121 5.94 1.82 -15.08
C THR A 121 4.61 1.73 -15.82
N TYR A 122 3.81 2.78 -15.73
CA TYR A 122 2.60 2.95 -16.51
C TYR A 122 2.59 4.38 -17.06
N SER A 123 2.21 4.54 -18.32
CA SER A 123 1.96 5.83 -18.95
C SER A 123 0.73 5.66 -19.83
N LYS A 124 -0.23 6.57 -19.70
CA LYS A 124 -1.45 6.56 -20.49
C LYS A 124 -1.15 7.14 -21.87
N GLU A 125 -1.38 6.34 -22.92
CA GLU A 125 -1.30 6.78 -24.32
C GLU A 125 -2.23 7.97 -24.63
#